data_AF-A0A7K0Y6K4-F1
#
_entry.id   AF-A0A7K0Y6K4-F1
#
_cell.length_a   1.000
_cell.length_b   1.000
_cell.length_c   1.000
_cell.angle_alpha   90.00
_cell.angle_beta   90.00
_cell.angle_gamma   90.00
#
_symmetry.space_group_name_H-M   'P 1'
#
loop_
_entity.id
_entity.type
_entity.pdbx_description
1 polymer ?
#
loop_
_entity_poly.entity_id
_entity_poly.type
_entity_poly.pdbx_seq_one_letter_code
_entity_poly.pdbx_strand_id
1 'polypeptide(L)'
;MPTNNPETDDAAAEALEAVAEARQRLAEVPASVVVTNHAMGLFELAAIHLSAEPARLQDAQIAIDALGLLVDGLGERLGEHYDTLLAALGNIRLVYVQKSSPAD
;
A
#
# COMPACT_ATOMS: atom_id res chain seq x y z
N MET A 1 -14.13 24.40 -39.99
CA MET A 1 -13.23 23.28 -40.34
C MET A 1 -12.65 22.76 -39.03
N PRO A 2 -12.86 21.49 -38.64
CA PRO A 2 -12.11 20.94 -37.52
C PRO A 2 -10.66 20.77 -37.96
N THR A 3 -9.73 21.31 -37.19
CA THR A 3 -8.29 21.16 -37.38
C THR A 3 -7.90 19.73 -37.03
N ASN A 4 -7.92 18.83 -38.02
CA ASN A 4 -7.34 17.50 -37.89
C ASN A 4 -5.82 17.64 -37.97
N ASN A 5 -5.15 17.66 -36.81
CA ASN A 5 -3.70 17.82 -36.73
C ASN A 5 -3.04 16.43 -36.55
N PRO A 6 -2.38 15.87 -37.58
CA PRO A 6 -1.84 14.51 -37.51
C PRO A 6 -0.77 14.33 -36.42
N GLU A 7 -0.01 15.38 -36.10
CA GLU A 7 1.00 15.34 -35.03
C GLU A 7 0.40 15.13 -33.63
N THR A 8 -0.84 15.57 -33.38
CA THR A 8 -1.52 15.32 -32.09
C THR A 8 -2.11 13.92 -31.99
N ASP A 9 -2.46 13.31 -33.12
CA ASP A 9 -2.96 11.93 -33.17
C ASP A 9 -1.81 10.92 -32.99
N ASP A 10 -0.65 11.17 -33.60
CA ASP A 10 0.55 10.32 -33.44
C ASP A 10 1.09 10.38 -32.00
N ALA A 11 1.18 11.57 -31.39
CA ALA A 11 1.60 11.71 -30.00
C ALA A 11 0.63 11.04 -29.01
N ALA A 12 -0.67 11.04 -29.30
CA ALA A 12 -1.67 10.34 -28.50
C ALA A 12 -1.55 8.82 -28.63
N ALA A 13 -1.25 8.31 -29.84
CA ALA A 13 -1.02 6.89 -30.09
C ALA A 13 0.25 6.38 -29.38
N GLU A 14 1.36 7.11 -29.45
CA GLU A 14 2.60 6.78 -28.73
C GLU A 14 2.40 6.76 -27.20
N ALA A 15 1.66 7.72 -26.65
CA ALA A 15 1.34 7.74 -25.22
C ALA A 15 0.47 6.54 -24.80
N LEU A 16 -0.48 6.11 -25.64
CA LEU A 16 -1.30 4.94 -25.40
C LEU A 16 -0.47 3.65 -25.42
N GLU A 17 0.46 3.52 -26.36
CA GLU A 17 1.37 2.38 -26.46
C GLU A 17 2.29 2.30 -25.24
N ALA A 18 2.88 3.41 -24.80
CA ALA A 18 3.69 3.48 -23.58
C ALA A 18 2.92 3.06 -22.32
N VAL A 19 1.64 3.46 -22.20
CA VAL A 19 0.77 3.03 -21.09
C VAL A 19 0.45 1.53 -21.19
N ALA A 20 0.23 1.00 -22.40
CA ALA A 20 -0.03 -0.42 -22.60
C ALA A 20 1.19 -1.28 -22.24
N GLU A 21 2.39 -0.89 -22.65
CA GLU A 21 3.65 -1.55 -22.29
C GLU A 21 3.91 -1.50 -20.78
N ALA A 22 3.65 -0.36 -20.13
CA ALA A 22 3.75 -0.24 -18.68
C ALA A 22 2.78 -1.18 -17.96
N ARG A 23 1.54 -1.31 -18.45
CA ARG A 23 0.55 -2.27 -17.92
C ARG A 23 0.98 -3.72 -18.11
N GLN A 24 1.54 -4.05 -19.28
CA GLN A 24 1.98 -5.42 -19.57
C GLN A 24 3.12 -5.85 -18.64
N ARG A 25 4.11 -4.98 -18.41
CA ARG A 25 5.18 -5.25 -17.43
C ARG A 25 4.68 -5.42 -16.01
N LEU A 26 3.69 -4.61 -15.59
CA LEU A 26 3.07 -4.77 -14.26
C LEU A 26 2.32 -6.10 -14.12
N ALA A 27 1.71 -6.60 -15.20
CA ALA A 27 0.99 -7.87 -15.19
C ALA A 27 1.91 -9.10 -15.03
N GLU A 28 3.22 -8.95 -15.28
CA GLU A 28 4.21 -10.02 -15.10
C GLU A 28 4.58 -10.22 -13.62
N VAL A 29 4.34 -9.22 -12.77
CA VAL A 29 4.64 -9.32 -11.32
C VAL A 29 3.48 -10.03 -10.63
N PRO A 30 3.73 -11.10 -9.84
CA PRO A 30 2.68 -11.75 -9.08
C PRO A 30 1.96 -10.76 -8.17
N ALA A 31 0.62 -10.77 -8.21
CA ALA A 31 -0.19 -9.85 -7.42
C ALA A 31 0.10 -9.95 -5.91
N SER A 32 0.46 -11.13 -5.40
CA SER A 32 0.86 -11.34 -4.00
C SER A 32 2.09 -10.51 -3.61
N VAL A 33 3.06 -10.35 -4.51
CA VAL A 33 4.26 -9.53 -4.28
C VAL A 33 3.88 -8.05 -4.17
N VAL A 34 3.06 -7.57 -5.10
CA VAL A 34 2.58 -6.17 -5.11
C VAL A 34 1.76 -5.86 -3.87
N VAL A 35 0.82 -6.75 -3.50
CA VAL A 35 -0.03 -6.58 -2.32
C VAL A 35 0.77 -6.68 -1.03
N THR A 36 1.77 -7.56 -0.93
CA THR A 36 2.68 -7.62 0.22
C THR A 36 3.46 -6.31 0.36
N ASN A 37 3.95 -5.75 -0.74
CA ASN A 37 4.61 -4.45 -0.72
C ASN A 37 3.67 -3.34 -0.22
N HIS A 38 2.39 -3.36 -0.61
CA HIS A 38 1.40 -2.42 -0.08
C HIS A 38 1.11 -2.64 1.42
N ALA A 39 1.04 -3.90 1.87
CA ALA A 39 0.91 -4.21 3.30
C ALA A 39 2.09 -3.64 4.11
N MET A 40 3.32 -3.80 3.60
CA MET A 40 4.49 -3.19 4.23
C MET A 40 4.39 -1.66 4.26
N GLY A 41 3.94 -1.02 3.18
CA GLY A 41 3.72 0.44 3.15
C GLY A 41 2.68 0.91 4.18
N LEU A 42 1.62 0.15 4.43
CA LEU A 42 0.63 0.46 5.47
C LEU A 42 1.21 0.33 6.87
N PHE A 43 2.07 -0.67 7.10
CA PHE A 43 2.83 -0.81 8.35
C PHE A 43 3.73 0.41 8.59
N GLU A 44 4.51 0.82 7.59
CA GLU A 44 5.39 1.99 7.68
C GLU A 44 4.60 3.28 7.93
N LEU A 45 3.46 3.45 7.25
CA LEU A 45 2.58 4.60 7.46
C LEU A 45 2.06 4.67 8.91
N ALA A 46 1.61 3.53 9.46
CA ALA A 46 1.21 3.44 10.86
C ALA A 46 2.37 3.81 11.80
N ALA A 47 3.56 3.27 11.55
CA ALA A 47 4.75 3.55 12.36
C ALA A 47 5.14 5.03 12.35
N ILE A 48 5.07 5.70 11.19
CA ILE A 48 5.33 7.15 11.05
C ILE A 48 4.35 7.95 11.93
N HIS A 49 3.05 7.63 11.88
CA HIS A 49 2.04 8.34 12.67
C HIS A 49 2.18 8.07 14.18
N LEU A 50 2.54 6.85 14.59
CA LEU A 50 2.79 6.50 15.99
C LEU A 50 4.08 7.10 16.55
N SER A 51 5.05 7.39 15.69
CA SER A 51 6.34 7.99 16.07
C SER A 51 6.31 9.52 16.13
N ALA A 52 5.21 10.14 15.69
CA ALA A 52 5.01 11.59 15.81
C ALA A 52 4.88 12.02 17.29
N GLU A 53 5.15 13.30 17.56
CA GLU A 53 5.00 13.91 18.89
C GLU A 53 4.10 15.16 18.79
N PRO A 54 2.85 15.11 19.30
CA PRO A 54 2.18 13.95 19.89
C PRO A 54 1.83 12.88 18.85
N ALA A 55 1.67 11.63 19.29
CA ALA A 55 1.32 10.52 18.41
C ALA A 55 -0.04 10.77 17.71
N ARG A 56 -0.08 10.56 16.39
CA ARG A 56 -1.28 10.77 15.56
C ARG A 56 -2.12 9.50 15.53
N LEU A 57 -2.81 9.21 16.64
CA LEU A 57 -3.51 7.93 16.83
C LEU A 57 -4.59 7.65 15.77
N GLN A 58 -5.41 8.64 15.40
CA GLN A 58 -6.49 8.43 14.41
C GLN A 58 -5.94 8.05 13.03
N ASP A 59 -4.86 8.70 12.58
CA ASP A 59 -4.23 8.38 11.30
C ASP A 59 -3.50 7.03 11.35
N ALA A 60 -2.82 6.73 12.46
CA ALA A 60 -2.20 5.43 12.68
C ALA A 60 -3.23 4.31 12.65
N GLN A 61 -4.40 4.51 13.27
CA GLN A 61 -5.47 3.52 13.33
C GLN A 61 -5.97 3.14 11.93
N ILE A 62 -6.18 4.12 11.04
CA ILE A 62 -6.63 3.84 9.66
C ILE A 62 -5.63 2.92 8.94
N ALA A 63 -4.33 3.19 9.08
CA ALA A 63 -3.29 2.37 8.46
C ALA A 63 -3.21 0.96 9.07
N ILE A 64 -3.34 0.83 10.39
CA ILE A 64 -3.34 -0.46 11.11
C ILE A 64 -4.57 -1.29 10.73
N ASP A 65 -5.75 -0.68 10.62
CA ASP A 65 -6.99 -1.36 10.25
C ASP A 65 -6.91 -1.86 8.80
N ALA A 66 -6.41 -1.03 7.88
CA ALA A 66 -6.19 -1.43 6.49
C ALA A 66 -5.18 -2.59 6.36
N LEU A 67 -4.07 -2.52 7.10
CA LEU A 67 -3.10 -3.61 7.17
C LEU A 67 -3.75 -4.89 7.71
N GLY A 68 -4.54 -4.78 8.77
CA GLY A 68 -5.29 -5.88 9.37
C GLY A 68 -6.23 -6.55 8.38
N LEU A 69 -7.05 -5.77 7.67
CA LEU A 69 -7.96 -6.30 6.65
C LEU A 69 -7.24 -7.08 5.56
N LEU A 70 -6.05 -6.63 5.14
CA LEU A 70 -5.25 -7.34 4.14
C LEU A 70 -4.66 -8.63 4.70
N VAL A 71 -3.99 -8.57 5.86
CA VAL A 71 -3.28 -9.71 6.44
C VAL A 71 -4.26 -10.77 6.93
N ASP A 72 -5.26 -10.36 7.71
CA ASP A 72 -6.27 -11.27 8.27
C ASP A 72 -7.20 -11.80 7.15
N GLY A 73 -7.52 -10.98 6.14
CA GLY A 73 -8.44 -11.35 5.07
C GLY A 73 -7.82 -12.19 3.95
N LEU A 74 -6.54 -12.00 3.63
CA LEU A 74 -5.86 -12.76 2.57
C LEU A 74 -5.13 -14.00 3.12
N GLY A 75 -4.63 -13.96 4.35
CA GLY A 75 -3.95 -15.09 4.98
C GLY A 75 -2.77 -15.60 4.15
N GLU A 76 -2.66 -16.92 4.04
CA GLU A 76 -1.61 -17.63 3.28
C GLU A 76 -1.53 -17.23 1.78
N ARG A 77 -2.56 -16.57 1.22
CA ARG A 77 -2.51 -16.04 -0.15
C ARG A 77 -1.48 -14.92 -0.34
N LEU A 78 -0.97 -14.35 0.75
CA LEU A 78 0.16 -13.42 0.75
C LEU A 78 1.51 -14.11 0.50
N GLY A 79 1.53 -15.46 0.50
CA GLY A 79 2.72 -16.24 0.22
C GLY A 79 3.72 -16.22 1.37
N GLU A 80 5.01 -16.28 1.04
CA GLU A 80 6.10 -16.45 2.01
C GLU A 80 6.21 -15.35 3.08
N HIS A 81 5.61 -14.18 2.82
CA HIS A 81 5.67 -13.03 3.73
C HIS A 81 4.53 -13.00 4.75
N TYR A 82 3.55 -13.91 4.65
CA TYR A 82 2.36 -13.89 5.50
C TYR A 82 2.70 -13.88 7.00
N ASP A 83 3.52 -14.84 7.47
CA ASP A 83 3.86 -14.96 8.89
C ASP A 83 4.61 -13.71 9.41
N THR A 84 5.48 -13.15 8.58
CA THR A 84 6.21 -11.91 8.88
C THR A 84 5.26 -10.73 9.02
N LEU A 85 4.32 -10.58 8.08
CA LEU A 85 3.31 -9.52 8.12
C LEU A 85 2.35 -9.67 9.30
N LEU A 86 1.96 -10.90 9.64
CA LEU A 86 1.12 -11.21 10.80
C LEU A 86 1.82 -10.82 12.11
N ALA A 87 3.10 -11.16 12.25
CA ALA A 87 3.91 -10.75 13.39
C ALA A 87 4.08 -9.23 13.47
N ALA A 88 4.33 -8.57 12.34
CA ALA A 88 4.47 -7.11 12.25
C ALA A 88 3.16 -6.38 12.63
N LEU A 89 2.01 -6.88 12.16
CA LEU A 89 0.69 -6.38 12.53
C LEU A 89 0.43 -6.52 14.03
N GLY A 90 0.79 -7.66 14.63
CA GLY A 90 0.69 -7.86 16.08
C GLY A 90 1.52 -6.84 16.86
N ASN A 91 2.77 -6.61 16.43
CA ASN A 91 3.66 -5.64 17.05
C ASN A 91 3.11 -4.21 16.96
N ILE A 92 2.71 -3.74 15.77
CA ILE A 92 2.25 -2.36 15.59
C ILE A 92 0.95 -2.08 16.36
N ARG A 93 0.04 -3.08 16.47
CA ARG A 93 -1.16 -3.00 17.31
C ARG A 93 -0.79 -2.83 18.80
N LEU A 94 0.25 -3.50 19.29
CA LEU A 94 0.74 -3.33 20.66
C LEU A 94 1.31 -1.92 20.89
N VAL A 95 2.12 -1.41 19.95
CA VAL A 95 2.66 -0.04 20.03
C VAL A 95 1.53 1.00 20.04
N TYR A 96 0.49 0.81 19.24
CA TYR A 96 -0.69 1.67 19.24
C TYR A 96 -1.34 1.74 20.63
N VAL A 97 -1.59 0.58 21.27
CA VAL A 97 -2.19 0.51 22.60
C VAL A 97 -1.33 1.20 23.66
N GLN A 98 0.00 1.01 23.60
CA GLN A 98 0.94 1.68 24.49
C GLN A 98 0.88 3.21 24.34
N LYS A 99 0.78 3.71 23.10
CA LYS A 99 0.67 5.15 22.81
C LYS A 99 -0.71 5.73 23.09
N SER A 100 -1.77 4.92 23.06
CA SER A 100 -3.14 5.36 23.37
C SER A 100 -3.47 5.36 24.86
N SER A 101 -2.66 4.66 25.66
CA SER A 101 -2.82 4.63 27.11
C SER A 101 -2.31 5.94 27.70
N PRO A 102 -3.01 6.55 28.68
CA PRO A 102 -2.48 7.69 29.39
C PRO A 102 -1.14 7.29 30.03
N ALA A 103 -0.13 8.14 29.87
CA ALA A 103 1.12 7.98 30.62
C ALA A 103 0.79 8.15 32.11
N ASP A 104 1.06 7.11 32.91
CA ASP A 104 1.00 7.19 34.37
C ASP A 104 1.97 8.25 34.92
#